data_AF-A0A1E4G522-F1
#
_entry.id   AF-A0A1E4G522-F1
#
_cell.length_a   1.000
_cell.length_b   1.000
_cell.length_c   1.000
_cell.angle_alpha   90.00
_cell.angle_beta   90.00
_cell.angle_gamma   90.00
#
_symmetry.space_group_name_H-M   'P 1'
#
loop_
_entity.id
_entity.type
_entity.pdbx_description
1 polymer ?
#
loop_
_entity_poly.entity_id
_entity_poly.type
_entity_poly.pdbx_seq_one_letter_code
_entity_poly.pdbx_strand_id
1 'polypeptide(L)'
;MINVSQRTSCPTPQALRQPPQETPPPPDRSWLGDAWEKVKDVGTGVSFLTAGLLFLHGKDKAIKAEEAKPPLDDVPDVKLNRPVMMCPGWNTEYYKFDFLANKLAASGKNGSVVYLSQGKAYSDNKCTVPLDQIPKNSKVFVNKWDSPNTPPEHTSVQLKQNMDLLQAALGETQVDVIGFSMGGLATRKYLDNGGEHVGKFVTLGTPHQGTRFGQLCDRLLTHKVDWATKFGGLEDSDLPAMQWLAAGKPNLVALNERWPEQRARIEDSLFIRSVIEPTPSTGRWPFASGDGLVELSHATLPDAPTVVLKGTPLLNHVMLPHDSQVFREMQTFLGWENQAGVNATPLPPTPRPDRPKTPYGEI
;
A
#
# COMPACT_ATOMS: atom_id res chain seq x y z
N MET A 1 -55.54 9.33 45.33
CA MET A 1 -55.64 10.63 44.66
C MET A 1 -54.27 10.97 44.08
N ILE A 2 -54.29 11.55 42.87
CA ILE A 2 -53.23 12.17 42.08
C ILE A 2 -52.86 11.36 40.84
N ASN A 3 -53.33 11.94 39.75
CA ASN A 3 -53.47 11.44 38.39
C ASN A 3 -52.12 11.63 37.66
N VAL A 4 -51.67 10.61 36.95
CA VAL A 4 -50.43 10.64 36.16
C VAL A 4 -50.68 11.46 34.89
N SER A 5 -49.94 12.56 34.77
CA SER A 5 -50.04 13.53 33.68
C SER A 5 -49.55 12.96 32.35
N GLN A 6 -50.35 13.19 31.32
CA GLN A 6 -50.15 12.76 29.93
C GLN A 6 -48.96 13.49 29.30
N ARG A 7 -48.01 12.74 28.73
CA ARG A 7 -47.01 13.28 27.80
C ARG A 7 -47.63 13.41 26.42
N THR A 8 -47.75 14.65 25.95
CA THR A 8 -48.08 15.00 24.58
C THR A 8 -46.90 14.65 23.67
N SER A 9 -47.15 13.81 22.66
CA SER A 9 -46.22 13.50 21.57
C SER A 9 -46.24 14.62 20.54
N CYS A 10 -45.07 15.18 20.22
CA CYS A 10 -44.90 16.06 19.06
C CYS A 10 -45.01 15.23 17.77
N PRO A 11 -45.73 15.69 16.74
CA PRO A 11 -45.75 15.02 15.45
C PRO A 11 -44.42 15.25 14.71
N THR A 12 -43.78 14.17 14.28
CA THR A 12 -42.62 14.19 13.38
C THR A 12 -43.03 14.81 12.04
N PRO A 13 -42.29 15.80 11.50
CA PRO A 13 -42.57 16.34 10.18
C PRO A 13 -42.47 15.24 9.13
N GLN A 14 -43.58 14.99 8.44
CA GLN A 14 -43.64 14.07 7.32
C GLN A 14 -42.81 14.68 6.18
N ALA A 15 -41.57 14.23 6.01
CA ALA A 15 -40.72 14.63 4.91
C ALA A 15 -41.42 14.25 3.59
N LEU A 16 -41.84 15.25 2.82
CA LEU A 16 -42.34 15.08 1.46
C LEU A 16 -41.26 14.34 0.66
N ARG A 17 -41.47 13.05 0.38
CA ARG A 17 -40.66 12.29 -0.57
C ARG A 17 -40.81 12.99 -1.92
N GLN A 18 -39.77 13.70 -2.34
CA GLN A 18 -39.70 14.15 -3.73
C GLN A 18 -39.73 12.91 -4.62
N PRO A 19 -40.52 12.91 -5.71
CA PRO A 19 -40.48 11.84 -6.68
C PRO A 19 -39.03 11.70 -7.21
N PRO A 20 -38.55 10.48 -7.48
CA PRO A 20 -37.23 10.27 -8.03
C PRO A 20 -37.09 11.12 -9.30
N GLN A 21 -36.10 12.02 -9.33
CA GLN A 21 -35.73 12.70 -10.56
C GLN A 21 -35.30 11.63 -11.56
N GLU A 22 -36.08 11.46 -12.63
CA GLU A 22 -35.65 10.68 -13.78
C GLU A 22 -34.38 11.31 -14.34
N THR A 23 -33.26 10.61 -14.19
CA THR A 23 -32.03 10.99 -14.87
C THR A 23 -32.30 10.95 -16.38
N PRO A 24 -32.00 12.03 -17.12
CA PRO A 24 -32.19 12.04 -18.57
C PRO A 24 -31.43 10.88 -19.19
N PRO A 25 -31.97 10.24 -20.24
CA PRO A 25 -31.28 9.16 -20.94
C PRO A 25 -29.91 9.67 -21.41
N PRO A 26 -28.86 8.85 -21.31
CA PRO A 26 -27.55 9.25 -21.81
C PRO A 26 -27.67 9.61 -23.30
N PRO A 27 -26.96 10.64 -23.77
CA PRO A 27 -27.02 11.04 -25.17
C PRO A 27 -26.66 9.85 -26.08
N ASP A 28 -27.39 9.70 -27.19
CA ASP A 28 -27.16 8.67 -28.20
C ASP A 28 -25.69 8.68 -28.64
N ARG A 29 -24.94 7.64 -28.27
CA ARG A 29 -23.56 7.48 -28.73
C ARG A 29 -23.60 7.06 -30.19
N SER A 30 -22.96 7.85 -31.04
CA SER A 30 -22.79 7.46 -32.45
C SER A 30 -21.99 6.16 -32.55
N TRP A 31 -22.33 5.32 -33.54
CA TRP A 31 -21.58 4.09 -33.86
C TRP A 31 -20.07 4.35 -34.06
N LEU A 32 -19.69 5.51 -34.60
CA LEU A 32 -18.29 5.93 -34.74
C LEU A 32 -17.60 6.10 -33.38
N GLY A 33 -18.31 6.63 -32.38
CA GLY A 33 -17.81 6.78 -31.02
C GLY A 33 -17.56 5.43 -30.35
N ASP A 34 -18.49 4.48 -30.50
CA ASP A 34 -18.35 3.14 -29.94
C ASP A 34 -17.21 2.34 -30.60
N ALA A 35 -17.06 2.47 -31.93
CA ALA A 35 -15.94 1.87 -32.65
C ALA A 35 -14.58 2.43 -32.15
N TRP A 36 -14.51 3.75 -31.91
CA TRP A 36 -13.30 4.39 -31.41
C TRP A 36 -12.95 3.96 -29.98
N GLU A 37 -13.93 3.82 -29.08
CA GLU A 37 -13.68 3.31 -27.74
C GLU A 37 -13.15 1.87 -27.75
N LYS A 38 -13.68 1.00 -28.63
CA LYS A 38 -13.14 -0.36 -28.80
C LYS A 38 -11.68 -0.37 -29.28
N VAL A 39 -11.31 0.53 -30.19
CA VAL A 39 -9.91 0.68 -30.64
C VAL A 39 -9.01 1.10 -29.48
N LYS A 40 -9.46 2.05 -28.66
CA LYS A 40 -8.73 2.44 -27.44
C LYS A 40 -8.62 1.28 -26.45
N ASP A 41 -9.64 0.44 -26.32
CA ASP A 41 -9.63 -0.72 -25.41
C ASP A 41 -8.60 -1.76 -25.84
N VAL A 42 -8.50 -2.03 -27.14
CA VAL A 42 -7.44 -2.89 -27.70
C VAL A 42 -6.07 -2.28 -27.42
N GLY A 43 -5.86 -1.00 -27.72
CA GLY A 43 -4.59 -0.31 -27.44
C GLY A 43 -4.23 -0.30 -25.94
N THR A 44 -5.22 -0.13 -25.07
CA THR A 44 -5.07 -0.21 -23.61
C THR A 44 -4.64 -1.61 -23.18
N GLY A 45 -5.31 -2.65 -23.69
CA GLY A 45 -4.98 -4.03 -23.39
C GLY A 45 -3.56 -4.39 -23.81
N VAL A 46 -3.13 -4.01 -25.03
CA VAL A 46 -1.76 -4.24 -25.50
C VAL A 46 -0.73 -3.52 -24.62
N SER A 47 -1.01 -2.27 -24.23
CA SER A 47 -0.14 -1.51 -23.34
C SER A 47 -0.02 -2.17 -21.96
N PHE A 48 -1.14 -2.64 -21.40
CA PHE A 48 -1.19 -3.36 -20.14
C PHE A 48 -0.38 -4.65 -20.20
N LEU A 49 -0.54 -5.46 -21.24
CA LEU A 49 0.25 -6.68 -21.42
C LEU A 49 1.75 -6.39 -21.51
N THR A 50 2.13 -5.38 -22.30
CA THR A 50 3.54 -5.00 -22.47
C THR A 50 4.15 -4.56 -21.14
N ALA A 51 3.43 -3.71 -20.39
CA ALA A 51 3.84 -3.29 -19.06
C ALA A 51 3.98 -4.47 -18.08
N GLY A 52 2.98 -5.36 -18.06
CA GLY A 52 2.97 -6.55 -17.21
C GLY A 52 4.15 -7.47 -17.49
N LEU A 53 4.47 -7.73 -18.76
CA LEU A 53 5.63 -8.56 -19.15
C LEU A 53 6.97 -7.95 -18.72
N LEU A 54 7.14 -6.64 -18.89
CA LEU A 54 8.35 -5.94 -18.41
C LEU A 54 8.48 -6.04 -16.90
N PHE A 55 7.39 -5.82 -16.17
CA PHE A 55 7.36 -5.95 -14.72
C PHE A 55 7.66 -7.37 -14.24
N LEU A 56 7.06 -8.40 -14.86
CA LEU A 56 7.31 -9.80 -14.51
C LEU A 56 8.77 -10.20 -14.77
N HIS A 57 9.37 -9.73 -15.87
CA HIS A 57 10.80 -9.95 -16.13
C HIS A 57 11.70 -9.31 -15.07
N GLY A 58 11.38 -8.09 -14.64
CA GLY A 58 12.05 -7.43 -13.52
C GLY A 58 11.87 -8.20 -12.21
N LYS A 59 10.64 -8.63 -11.90
CA LYS A 59 10.29 -9.44 -10.72
C LYS A 59 11.10 -10.74 -10.68
N ASP A 60 11.18 -11.46 -11.79
CA ASP A 60 11.93 -12.72 -11.87
C ASP A 60 13.43 -12.54 -11.63
N LYS A 61 14.03 -11.47 -12.16
CA LYS A 61 15.43 -11.13 -11.90
C LYS A 61 15.66 -10.84 -10.42
N ALA A 62 14.79 -10.04 -9.82
CA ALA A 62 14.83 -9.73 -8.39
C ALA A 62 14.73 -10.99 -7.53
N ILE A 63 13.75 -11.86 -7.83
CA ILE A 63 13.55 -13.13 -7.13
C ILE A 63 14.78 -14.03 -7.18
N LYS A 64 15.42 -14.16 -8.37
CA LYS A 64 16.65 -14.95 -8.52
C LYS A 64 17.80 -14.36 -7.71
N ALA A 65 17.85 -13.04 -7.57
CA ALA A 65 18.86 -12.39 -6.74
C ALA A 65 18.61 -12.58 -5.25
N GLU A 66 17.35 -12.52 -4.80
CA GLU A 66 16.97 -12.88 -3.42
C GLU A 66 17.34 -14.34 -3.08
N GLU A 67 17.17 -15.26 -4.05
CA GLU A 67 17.56 -16.66 -3.87
C GLU A 67 19.07 -16.83 -3.74
N ALA A 68 19.86 -16.00 -4.42
CA ALA A 68 21.31 -16.05 -4.37
C ALA A 68 21.87 -15.43 -3.08
N LYS A 69 21.19 -14.44 -2.50
CA LYS A 69 21.63 -13.72 -1.31
C LYS A 69 20.41 -13.35 -0.44
N PRO A 70 20.32 -13.87 0.80
CA PRO A 70 19.21 -13.55 1.69
C PRO A 70 19.05 -12.03 1.84
N PRO A 71 17.83 -11.49 1.70
CA PRO A 71 17.60 -10.06 1.85
C PRO A 71 18.08 -9.54 3.21
N LEU A 72 18.67 -8.34 3.20
CA LEU A 72 19.11 -7.61 4.41
C LEU A 72 20.18 -8.33 5.26
N ASP A 73 20.89 -9.32 4.72
CA ASP A 73 21.99 -10.01 5.41
C ASP A 73 23.22 -9.10 5.63
N ASP A 74 23.38 -8.07 4.82
CA ASP A 74 24.54 -7.16 4.80
C ASP A 74 24.29 -5.82 5.52
N VAL A 75 23.13 -5.67 6.14
CA VAL A 75 22.82 -4.55 7.04
C VAL A 75 22.93 -4.99 8.50
N PRO A 76 23.35 -4.11 9.42
CA PRO A 76 23.47 -4.45 10.83
C PRO A 76 22.10 -4.68 11.47
N ASP A 77 22.08 -5.40 12.59
CA ASP A 77 20.91 -5.42 13.45
C ASP A 77 20.74 -4.05 14.13
N VAL A 78 19.49 -3.63 14.33
CA VAL A 78 19.16 -2.31 14.86
C VAL A 78 18.29 -2.40 16.11
N LYS A 79 18.33 -1.35 16.92
CA LYS A 79 17.35 -1.11 18.00
C LYS A 79 16.45 0.04 17.60
N LEU A 80 15.14 -0.20 17.72
CA LEU A 80 14.11 0.77 17.43
C LEU A 80 13.88 1.67 18.64
N ASN A 81 13.80 2.97 18.40
CA ASN A 81 13.43 3.95 19.43
C ASN A 81 11.93 3.86 19.72
N ARG A 82 11.12 3.76 18.67
CA ARG A 82 9.64 3.67 18.71
C ARG A 82 9.14 2.40 18.04
N PRO A 83 7.89 1.98 18.31
CA PRO A 83 7.20 1.03 17.46
C PRO A 83 7.20 1.45 15.99
N VAL A 84 7.33 0.47 15.10
CA VAL A 84 7.21 0.62 13.65
C VAL A 84 6.02 -0.20 13.15
N MET A 85 5.18 0.42 12.34
CA MET A 85 4.04 -0.20 11.65
C MET A 85 4.27 -0.27 10.15
N MET A 86 4.24 -1.46 9.58
CA MET A 86 4.32 -1.68 8.13
C MET A 86 2.92 -1.78 7.54
N CYS A 87 2.67 -1.03 6.46
CA CYS A 87 1.41 -1.00 5.72
C CYS A 87 1.64 -1.53 4.29
N PRO A 88 1.27 -2.79 4.01
CA PRO A 88 1.41 -3.40 2.69
C PRO A 88 0.52 -2.75 1.62
N GLY A 89 0.91 -2.91 0.36
CA GLY A 89 0.18 -2.37 -0.80
C GLY A 89 -0.73 -3.38 -1.48
N TRP A 90 -1.26 -2.97 -2.65
CA TRP A 90 -2.12 -3.82 -3.48
C TRP A 90 -1.40 -5.10 -3.88
N ASN A 91 -2.10 -6.23 -3.75
CA ASN A 91 -1.64 -7.56 -4.15
C ASN A 91 -0.24 -7.93 -3.64
N THR A 92 0.15 -7.40 -2.48
CA THR A 92 1.48 -7.67 -1.93
C THR A 92 1.49 -9.03 -1.25
N GLU A 93 2.39 -9.90 -1.68
CA GLU A 93 2.73 -11.13 -0.96
C GLU A 93 3.35 -10.77 0.40
N TYR A 94 2.63 -11.05 1.48
CA TYR A 94 3.03 -10.58 2.82
C TYR A 94 4.41 -11.08 3.27
N TYR A 95 4.91 -12.21 2.77
CA TYR A 95 6.24 -12.71 3.13
C TYR A 95 7.37 -11.73 2.75
N LYS A 96 7.14 -10.81 1.80
CA LYS A 96 8.13 -9.78 1.44
C LYS A 96 8.40 -8.81 2.60
N PHE A 97 7.38 -8.56 3.42
CA PHE A 97 7.54 -7.78 4.64
C PHE A 97 8.16 -8.59 5.77
N ASP A 98 8.06 -9.91 5.75
CA ASP A 98 8.67 -10.75 6.77
C ASP A 98 10.20 -10.58 6.76
N PHE A 99 10.84 -10.31 5.61
CA PHE A 99 12.27 -9.98 5.58
C PHE A 99 12.61 -8.77 6.44
N LEU A 100 11.90 -7.65 6.22
CA LEU A 100 12.11 -6.43 7.00
C LEU A 100 11.70 -6.62 8.46
N ALA A 101 10.53 -7.20 8.72
CA ALA A 101 10.01 -7.41 10.07
C ALA A 101 10.93 -8.33 10.88
N ASN A 102 11.36 -9.45 10.31
CA ASN A 102 12.30 -10.36 10.96
C ASN A 102 13.66 -9.70 11.15
N LYS A 103 14.14 -8.90 10.19
CA LYS A 103 15.39 -8.15 10.36
C LYS A 103 15.32 -7.16 11.52
N LEU A 104 14.22 -6.45 11.66
CA LEU A 104 14.02 -5.55 12.79
C LEU A 104 13.88 -6.32 14.11
N ALA A 105 13.30 -7.51 14.12
CA ALA A 105 13.17 -8.33 15.33
C ALA A 105 14.43 -9.14 15.69
N ALA A 106 15.38 -9.31 14.76
CA ALA A 106 16.45 -10.31 14.84
C ALA A 106 17.34 -10.22 16.09
N SER A 107 17.63 -9.00 16.57
CA SER A 107 18.45 -8.80 17.78
C SER A 107 17.74 -9.17 19.09
N GLY A 108 16.42 -9.43 19.04
CA GLY A 108 15.56 -9.58 20.21
C GLY A 108 15.30 -8.29 20.98
N LYS A 109 15.99 -7.18 20.66
CA LYS A 109 15.84 -5.88 21.35
C LYS A 109 14.53 -5.17 21.03
N ASN A 110 13.88 -5.56 19.93
CA ASN A 110 12.62 -4.98 19.44
C ASN A 110 11.42 -5.92 19.67
N GLY A 111 11.60 -6.96 20.50
CA GLY A 111 10.59 -7.98 20.75
C GLY A 111 10.31 -8.86 19.53
N SER A 112 9.19 -9.57 19.55
CA SER A 112 8.71 -10.37 18.43
C SER A 112 7.92 -9.51 17.45
N VAL A 113 7.90 -9.93 16.18
CA VAL A 113 6.98 -9.40 15.16
C VAL A 113 5.54 -9.71 15.58
N VAL A 114 4.66 -8.73 15.43
CA VAL A 114 3.23 -8.86 15.70
C VAL A 114 2.44 -8.46 14.45
N TYR A 115 1.54 -9.33 14.01
CA TYR A 115 0.68 -9.07 12.86
C TYR A 115 -0.67 -8.55 13.34
N LEU A 116 -1.17 -7.48 12.74
CA LEU A 116 -2.43 -6.84 13.14
C LEU A 116 -3.46 -6.94 12.04
N SER A 117 -4.65 -7.45 12.37
CA SER A 117 -5.77 -7.52 11.45
C SER A 117 -7.06 -7.17 12.18
N GLN A 118 -7.83 -6.22 11.63
CA GLN A 118 -9.16 -5.86 12.14
C GLN A 118 -9.20 -5.59 13.65
N GLY A 119 -8.20 -4.88 14.19
CA GLY A 119 -8.10 -4.57 15.61
C GLY A 119 -7.74 -5.76 16.51
N LYS A 120 -7.14 -6.83 15.95
CA LYS A 120 -6.63 -8.01 16.67
C LYS A 120 -5.16 -8.24 16.38
N ALA A 121 -4.46 -8.84 17.34
CA ALA A 121 -3.03 -9.17 17.24
C ALA A 121 -2.80 -10.67 17.08
N TYR A 122 -1.77 -11.02 16.30
CA TYR A 122 -1.40 -12.39 15.95
C TYR A 122 0.12 -12.55 15.98
N SER A 123 0.59 -13.75 16.31
CA SER A 123 2.02 -14.08 16.31
C SER A 123 2.55 -14.60 14.97
N ASP A 124 1.65 -14.90 14.02
CA ASP A 124 1.98 -15.44 12.71
C ASP A 124 1.41 -14.60 11.56
N ASN A 125 2.10 -14.64 10.42
CA ASN A 125 1.70 -13.87 9.23
C ASN A 125 0.41 -14.37 8.57
N LYS A 126 -0.14 -15.53 8.95
CA LYS A 126 -1.43 -16.00 8.44
C LYS A 126 -2.59 -15.59 9.35
N CYS A 127 -2.30 -14.90 10.46
CA CYS A 127 -3.28 -14.51 11.47
C CYS A 127 -4.09 -15.72 11.99
N THR A 128 -3.40 -16.84 12.23
CA THR A 128 -4.03 -18.09 12.70
C THR A 128 -3.80 -18.33 14.19
N VAL A 129 -2.80 -17.69 14.78
CA VAL A 129 -2.42 -17.81 16.20
C VAL A 129 -2.67 -16.44 16.87
N PRO A 130 -3.86 -16.23 17.44
CA PRO A 130 -4.18 -14.97 18.10
C PRO A 130 -3.33 -14.78 19.36
N LEU A 131 -3.03 -13.51 19.66
CA LEU A 131 -2.40 -13.10 20.91
C LEU A 131 -3.46 -12.54 21.85
N ASP A 132 -3.53 -13.08 23.06
CA ASP A 132 -4.40 -12.52 24.11
C ASP A 132 -3.98 -11.10 24.49
N GLN A 133 -2.67 -10.82 24.45
CA GLN A 133 -2.08 -9.52 24.70
C GLN A 133 -0.85 -9.31 23.82
N ILE A 134 -0.65 -8.06 23.37
CA ILE A 134 0.58 -7.67 22.67
C ILE A 134 1.74 -7.68 23.68
N PRO A 135 2.86 -8.37 23.41
CA PRO A 135 4.03 -8.33 24.27
C PRO A 135 4.53 -6.89 24.46
N LYS A 136 4.75 -6.45 25.71
CA LYS A 136 5.10 -5.05 26.02
C LYS A 136 6.39 -4.56 25.37
N ASN A 137 7.29 -5.47 24.99
CA ASN A 137 8.55 -5.15 24.33
C ASN A 137 8.48 -5.25 22.79
N SER A 138 7.35 -5.63 22.20
CA SER A 138 7.17 -5.67 20.75
C SER A 138 7.16 -4.26 20.17
N LYS A 139 8.02 -4.04 19.17
CA LYS A 139 8.13 -2.78 18.43
C LYS A 139 7.96 -2.96 16.93
N VAL A 140 7.72 -4.18 16.45
CA VAL A 140 7.63 -4.49 15.02
C VAL A 140 6.24 -4.99 14.69
N PHE A 141 5.48 -4.17 13.95
CA PHE A 141 4.09 -4.45 13.61
C PHE A 141 3.88 -4.48 12.10
N VAL A 142 3.10 -5.44 11.63
CA VAL A 142 2.73 -5.57 10.21
C VAL A 142 1.22 -5.62 10.09
N ASN A 143 0.64 -4.69 9.34
CA ASN A 143 -0.77 -4.73 9.04
C ASN A 143 -1.12 -5.86 8.07
N LYS A 144 -2.27 -6.48 8.33
CA LYS A 144 -2.88 -7.54 7.54
C LYS A 144 -4.30 -7.11 7.19
N TRP A 145 -4.45 -6.65 5.96
CA TRP A 145 -5.74 -6.26 5.40
C TRP A 145 -6.62 -7.49 5.22
N ASP A 146 -7.93 -7.28 5.35
CA ASP A 146 -8.96 -8.28 5.06
C ASP A 146 -8.84 -8.89 3.66
N SER A 147 -8.43 -8.10 2.67
CA SER A 147 -8.07 -8.55 1.32
C SER A 147 -6.85 -7.78 0.80
N PRO A 148 -5.96 -8.42 0.02
CA PRO A 148 -4.81 -7.73 -0.58
C PRO A 148 -5.19 -6.64 -1.60
N ASN A 149 -6.44 -6.59 -2.06
CA ASN A 149 -6.94 -5.56 -2.97
C ASN A 149 -7.91 -4.55 -2.32
N THR A 150 -8.00 -4.52 -0.99
CA THR A 150 -8.85 -3.55 -0.29
C THR A 150 -8.34 -2.12 -0.52
N PRO A 151 -9.19 -1.18 -0.97
CA PRO A 151 -8.75 0.18 -1.30
C PRO A 151 -8.48 1.04 -0.05
N PRO A 152 -7.75 2.16 -0.20
CA PRO A 152 -7.48 3.14 0.85
C PRO A 152 -8.67 3.61 1.71
N GLU A 153 -9.90 3.74 1.20
CA GLU A 153 -11.04 4.10 2.08
C GLU A 153 -11.29 3.05 3.16
N HIS A 154 -11.08 1.78 2.86
CA HIS A 154 -11.31 0.68 3.79
C HIS A 154 -10.05 0.35 4.60
N THR A 155 -8.87 0.31 3.97
CA THR A 155 -7.61 0.05 4.68
C THR A 155 -7.24 1.17 5.66
N SER A 156 -7.64 2.42 5.42
CA SER A 156 -7.47 3.50 6.40
C SER A 156 -8.29 3.30 7.67
N VAL A 157 -9.49 2.73 7.56
CA VAL A 157 -10.33 2.37 8.71
C VAL A 157 -9.72 1.19 9.48
N GLN A 158 -9.23 0.17 8.76
CA GLN A 158 -8.52 -0.96 9.38
C GLN A 158 -7.23 -0.50 10.08
N LEU A 159 -6.47 0.42 9.46
CA LEU A 159 -5.30 1.03 10.07
C LEU A 159 -5.68 1.76 11.36
N LYS A 160 -6.77 2.53 11.38
CA LYS A 160 -7.26 3.15 12.61
C LYS A 160 -7.50 2.12 13.72
N GLN A 161 -8.22 1.04 13.42
CA GLN A 161 -8.50 -0.02 14.41
C GLN A 161 -7.22 -0.63 14.98
N ASN A 162 -6.22 -0.85 14.12
CA ASN A 162 -4.93 -1.42 14.52
C ASN A 162 -4.10 -0.41 15.33
N MET A 163 -4.13 0.89 14.99
CA MET A 163 -3.48 1.95 15.78
C MET A 163 -4.14 2.12 17.14
N ASP A 164 -5.48 2.09 17.22
CA ASP A 164 -6.23 2.16 18.48
C ASP A 164 -5.85 0.98 19.41
N LEU A 165 -5.70 -0.23 18.85
CA LEU A 165 -5.23 -1.41 19.59
C LEU A 165 -3.81 -1.20 20.15
N LEU A 166 -2.88 -0.70 19.34
CA LEU A 166 -1.51 -0.42 19.78
C LEU A 166 -1.46 0.61 20.90
N GLN A 167 -2.22 1.70 20.74
CA GLN A 167 -2.30 2.77 21.74
C GLN A 167 -2.83 2.22 23.08
N ALA A 168 -3.85 1.36 23.04
CA ALA A 168 -4.40 0.73 24.23
C ALA A 168 -3.45 -0.27 24.88
N ALA A 169 -2.72 -1.06 24.08
CA ALA A 169 -1.87 -2.14 24.59
C ALA A 169 -0.50 -1.66 25.10
N LEU A 170 0.10 -0.68 24.43
CA LEU A 170 1.48 -0.24 24.71
C LEU A 170 1.55 1.11 25.42
N GLY A 171 0.49 1.92 25.36
CA GLY A 171 0.51 3.29 25.87
C GLY A 171 1.46 4.22 25.10
N GLU A 172 2.02 3.75 23.97
CA GLU A 172 2.95 4.48 23.12
C GLU A 172 2.21 5.62 22.42
N THR A 173 2.75 6.83 22.48
CA THR A 173 2.04 8.02 21.97
C THR A 173 2.20 8.23 20.47
N GLN A 174 3.18 7.59 19.84
CA GLN A 174 3.36 7.60 18.40
C GLN A 174 4.02 6.31 17.92
N VAL A 175 3.69 5.93 16.69
CA VAL A 175 4.25 4.81 15.95
C VAL A 175 4.82 5.34 14.64
N ASP A 176 6.04 4.95 14.29
CA ASP A 176 6.59 5.26 12.97
C ASP A 176 5.94 4.34 11.94
N VAL A 177 5.56 4.87 10.77
CA VAL A 177 4.82 4.10 9.76
C VAL A 177 5.64 3.96 8.49
N ILE A 178 5.69 2.74 7.95
CA ILE A 178 6.28 2.41 6.65
C ILE A 178 5.15 2.00 5.72
N GLY A 179 4.78 2.88 4.78
CA GLY A 179 3.79 2.61 3.75
C GLY A 179 4.44 2.14 2.46
N PHE A 180 4.14 0.92 2.01
CA PHE A 180 4.63 0.42 0.72
C PHE A 180 3.56 0.52 -0.35
N SER A 181 3.89 1.01 -1.53
CA SER A 181 2.97 1.05 -2.67
C SER A 181 1.62 1.69 -2.25
N MET A 182 0.50 1.03 -2.49
CA MET A 182 -0.84 1.47 -2.05
C MET A 182 -0.98 1.65 -0.53
N GLY A 183 -0.17 0.95 0.28
CA GLY A 183 -0.19 1.08 1.75
C GLY A 183 0.22 2.47 2.22
N GLY A 184 1.07 3.18 1.48
CA GLY A 184 1.34 4.60 1.75
C GLY A 184 0.12 5.49 1.47
N LEU A 185 -0.72 5.15 0.48
CA LEU A 185 -1.99 5.85 0.24
C LEU A 185 -3.00 5.55 1.36
N ALA A 186 -3.02 4.32 1.88
CA ALA A 186 -3.85 3.94 3.03
C ALA A 186 -3.47 4.76 4.29
N THR A 187 -2.17 4.89 4.59
CA THR A 187 -1.70 5.73 5.69
C THR A 187 -2.05 7.20 5.49
N ARG A 188 -1.85 7.73 4.28
CA ARG A 188 -2.28 9.12 3.97
C ARG A 188 -3.78 9.31 4.13
N LYS A 189 -4.59 8.36 3.68
CA LYS A 189 -6.04 8.42 3.86
C LYS A 189 -6.46 8.33 5.33
N TYR A 190 -5.73 7.58 6.15
CA TYR A 190 -5.90 7.58 7.59
C TYR A 190 -5.64 8.96 8.21
N LEU A 191 -4.53 9.61 7.86
CA LEU A 191 -4.20 10.97 8.31
C LEU A 191 -5.24 12.00 7.83
N ASP A 192 -5.68 11.88 6.57
CA ASP A 192 -6.74 12.70 5.95
C ASP A 192 -8.07 12.61 6.71
N ASN A 193 -8.38 11.44 7.24
CA ASN A 193 -9.58 11.17 8.05
C ASN A 193 -9.44 11.61 9.52
N GLY A 194 -8.38 12.32 9.87
CA GLY A 194 -8.13 12.78 11.24
C GLY A 194 -7.35 11.78 12.09
N GLY A 195 -6.67 10.80 11.48
CA GLY A 195 -5.76 9.90 12.17
C GLY A 195 -4.67 10.64 12.97
N GLU A 196 -4.24 10.02 14.06
CA GLU A 196 -3.26 10.56 15.02
C GLU A 196 -2.21 9.49 15.34
N HIS A 197 -1.26 9.79 16.23
CA HIS A 197 -0.25 8.83 16.71
C HIS A 197 0.70 8.27 15.63
N VAL A 198 0.83 8.95 14.49
CA VAL A 198 1.87 8.65 13.50
C VAL A 198 3.04 9.59 13.73
N GLY A 199 4.18 9.02 14.11
CA GLY A 199 5.43 9.77 14.32
C GLY A 199 6.06 10.14 12.98
N LYS A 200 7.12 9.43 12.59
CA LYS A 200 7.73 9.58 11.26
C LYS A 200 7.05 8.68 10.24
N PHE A 201 6.88 9.18 9.02
CA PHE A 201 6.23 8.43 7.94
C PHE A 201 7.17 8.20 6.76
N VAL A 202 7.50 6.93 6.50
CA VAL A 202 8.27 6.54 5.32
C VAL A 202 7.34 5.94 4.27
N THR A 203 7.51 6.33 3.00
CA THR A 203 6.90 5.60 1.89
C THR A 203 7.93 4.91 1.00
N LEU A 204 7.57 3.73 0.53
CA LEU A 204 8.38 2.88 -0.34
C LEU A 204 7.62 2.69 -1.66
N GLY A 205 8.04 3.37 -2.72
CA GLY A 205 7.41 3.24 -4.04
C GLY A 205 5.92 3.60 -4.04
N THR A 206 5.45 4.44 -3.12
CA THR A 206 4.02 4.80 -3.08
C THR A 206 3.64 5.67 -4.29
N PRO A 207 2.56 5.34 -5.01
CA PRO A 207 2.12 6.12 -6.16
C PRO A 207 1.29 7.33 -5.71
N HIS A 208 1.94 8.31 -5.11
CA HIS A 208 1.29 9.52 -4.57
C HIS A 208 0.44 10.28 -5.60
N GLN A 209 0.83 10.28 -6.88
CA GLN A 209 0.08 10.87 -8.00
C GLN A 209 -0.62 9.82 -8.86
N GLY A 210 -0.67 8.57 -8.39
CA GLY A 210 -1.20 7.42 -9.11
C GLY A 210 -0.19 6.91 -10.12
N THR A 211 -0.60 6.05 -11.04
CA THR A 211 0.26 5.40 -12.02
C THR A 211 -0.46 5.30 -13.35
N ARG A 212 0.31 5.20 -14.44
CA ARG A 212 -0.25 4.79 -15.73
C ARG A 212 -0.78 3.36 -15.66
N PHE A 213 -0.09 2.47 -14.95
CA PHE A 213 -0.53 1.09 -14.77
C PHE A 213 -1.95 1.02 -14.18
N GLY A 214 -2.22 1.74 -13.09
CA GLY A 214 -3.54 1.86 -12.49
C GLY A 214 -4.59 2.42 -13.45
N GLN A 215 -4.25 3.41 -14.30
CA GLN A 215 -5.17 3.91 -15.34
C GLN A 215 -5.52 2.84 -16.37
N LEU A 216 -4.55 2.03 -16.79
CA LEU A 216 -4.78 0.94 -17.72
C LEU A 216 -5.73 -0.08 -17.08
N CYS A 217 -5.44 -0.54 -15.86
CA CYS A 217 -6.27 -1.50 -15.15
C CYS A 217 -7.70 -0.99 -14.90
N ASP A 218 -7.85 0.25 -14.42
CA ASP A 218 -9.15 0.90 -14.21
C ASP A 218 -9.97 0.93 -15.50
N ARG A 219 -9.36 1.29 -16.64
CA ARG A 219 -10.04 1.28 -17.93
C ARG A 219 -10.46 -0.13 -18.33
N LEU A 220 -9.55 -1.11 -18.26
CA LEU A 220 -9.84 -2.50 -18.65
C LEU A 220 -11.00 -3.09 -17.83
N LEU A 221 -11.02 -2.84 -16.52
CA LEU A 221 -12.08 -3.29 -15.62
C LEU A 221 -13.40 -2.56 -15.86
N THR A 222 -13.36 -1.23 -16.04
CA THR A 222 -14.55 -0.42 -16.31
C THR A 222 -15.19 -0.77 -17.66
N HIS A 223 -14.38 -1.03 -18.68
CA HIS A 223 -14.82 -1.34 -20.03
C HIS A 223 -15.02 -2.85 -20.28
N LYS A 224 -14.79 -3.70 -19.26
CA LYS A 224 -14.95 -5.16 -19.33
C LYS A 224 -14.16 -5.77 -20.50
N VAL A 225 -12.89 -5.39 -20.61
CA VAL A 225 -11.97 -5.92 -21.63
C VAL A 225 -11.46 -7.29 -21.18
N ASP A 226 -12.35 -8.28 -21.20
CA ASP A 226 -12.20 -9.59 -20.56
C ASP A 226 -10.90 -10.33 -20.89
N TRP A 227 -10.45 -10.28 -22.14
CA TRP A 227 -9.25 -11.01 -22.55
C TRP A 227 -8.00 -10.48 -21.83
N ALA A 228 -7.93 -9.16 -21.61
CA ALA A 228 -6.80 -8.51 -20.97
C ALA A 228 -6.86 -8.66 -19.46
N THR A 229 -8.05 -8.49 -18.85
CA THR A 229 -8.23 -8.66 -17.40
C THR A 229 -7.98 -10.12 -16.99
N LYS A 230 -8.48 -11.11 -17.74
CA LYS A 230 -8.20 -12.53 -17.50
C LYS A 230 -6.72 -12.87 -17.65
N PHE A 231 -6.04 -12.31 -18.65
CA PHE A 231 -4.59 -12.52 -18.79
C PHE A 231 -3.81 -11.94 -17.60
N GLY A 232 -4.19 -10.74 -17.16
CA GLY A 232 -3.54 -10.05 -16.06
C GLY A 232 -3.93 -10.52 -14.66
N GLY A 233 -4.88 -11.46 -14.54
CA GLY A 233 -5.44 -11.86 -13.25
C GLY A 233 -6.17 -10.71 -12.52
N LEU A 234 -6.74 -9.76 -13.26
CA LEU A 234 -7.53 -8.67 -12.70
C LEU A 234 -8.98 -9.10 -12.53
N GLU A 235 -9.52 -8.85 -11.35
CA GLU A 235 -10.91 -9.12 -11.00
C GLU A 235 -11.71 -7.83 -10.86
N ASP A 236 -13.04 -7.91 -10.97
CA ASP A 236 -13.92 -6.77 -10.73
C ASP A 236 -13.75 -6.18 -9.31
N SER A 237 -13.36 -7.02 -8.36
CA SER A 237 -13.06 -6.65 -6.99
C SER A 237 -11.83 -5.72 -6.87
N ASP A 238 -10.94 -5.71 -7.87
CA ASP A 238 -9.75 -4.83 -7.89
C ASP A 238 -10.07 -3.39 -8.29
N LEU A 239 -11.22 -3.14 -8.92
CA LEU A 239 -11.52 -1.83 -9.51
C LEU A 239 -11.40 -0.67 -8.50
N PRO A 240 -11.94 -0.76 -7.27
CA PRO A 240 -11.76 0.31 -6.28
C PRO A 240 -10.30 0.60 -5.95
N ALA A 241 -9.45 -0.43 -5.83
CA ALA A 241 -8.02 -0.23 -5.60
C ALA A 241 -7.32 0.37 -6.84
N MET A 242 -7.69 -0.08 -8.04
CA MET A 242 -7.15 0.49 -9.28
C MET A 242 -7.53 1.96 -9.45
N GLN A 243 -8.71 2.37 -8.98
CA GLN A 243 -9.11 3.79 -8.96
C GLN A 243 -8.25 4.63 -8.01
N TRP A 244 -7.74 4.06 -6.91
CA TRP A 244 -6.74 4.75 -6.07
C TRP A 244 -5.35 4.80 -6.68
N LEU A 245 -5.00 3.79 -7.45
CA LEU A 245 -3.70 3.67 -8.10
C LEU A 245 -3.65 4.39 -9.44
N ALA A 246 -4.78 4.81 -10.01
CA ALA A 246 -4.86 5.46 -11.31
C ALA A 246 -4.60 6.96 -11.20
N ALA A 247 -3.65 7.45 -11.99
CA ALA A 247 -3.33 8.87 -12.04
C ALA A 247 -4.53 9.73 -12.48
N GLY A 248 -4.71 10.88 -11.82
CA GLY A 248 -5.77 11.85 -12.14
C GLY A 248 -7.17 11.47 -11.64
N LYS A 249 -7.34 10.39 -10.87
CA LYS A 249 -8.65 10.06 -10.29
C LYS A 249 -9.06 11.04 -9.18
N PRO A 250 -10.35 11.41 -9.08
CA PRO A 250 -10.80 12.45 -8.15
C PRO A 250 -10.45 12.20 -6.68
N ASN A 251 -10.56 10.95 -6.21
CA ASN A 251 -10.17 10.54 -4.86
C ASN A 251 -8.69 10.86 -4.56
N LEU A 252 -7.79 10.57 -5.51
CA LEU A 252 -6.36 10.80 -5.34
C LEU A 252 -5.98 12.27 -5.47
N VAL A 253 -6.60 12.99 -6.42
CA VAL A 253 -6.45 14.45 -6.55
C VAL A 253 -6.84 15.12 -5.25
N ALA A 254 -8.02 14.78 -4.72
CA ALA A 254 -8.52 15.31 -3.45
C ALA A 254 -7.57 14.96 -2.27
N LEU A 255 -7.02 13.74 -2.24
CA LEU A 255 -6.03 13.35 -1.23
C LEU A 255 -4.73 14.18 -1.36
N ASN A 256 -4.31 14.54 -2.56
CA ASN A 256 -3.10 15.33 -2.79
C ASN A 256 -3.29 16.81 -2.44
N GLU A 257 -4.47 17.38 -2.70
CA GLU A 257 -4.82 18.74 -2.29
C GLU A 257 -4.75 18.92 -0.78
N ARG A 258 -5.06 17.86 0.00
CA ARG A 258 -5.02 17.85 1.47
C ARG A 258 -3.72 17.33 2.07
N TRP A 259 -2.64 17.28 1.28
CA TRP A 259 -1.33 16.87 1.79
C TRP A 259 -0.81 17.78 2.92
N PRO A 260 -0.95 19.11 2.89
CA PRO A 260 -0.50 19.96 4.00
C PRO A 260 -1.12 19.57 5.35
N GLU A 261 -2.41 19.22 5.38
CA GLU A 261 -3.14 18.78 6.57
C GLU A 261 -2.69 17.39 7.03
N GLN A 262 -2.46 16.47 6.10
CA GLN A 262 -1.89 15.15 6.39
C GLN A 262 -0.49 15.27 6.99
N ARG A 263 0.36 16.14 6.42
CA ARG A 263 1.73 16.37 6.87
C ARG A 263 1.78 17.04 8.24
N ALA A 264 0.86 17.94 8.54
CA ALA A 264 0.77 18.58 9.85
C ALA A 264 0.46 17.61 11.01
N ARG A 265 0.04 16.38 10.70
CA ARG A 265 -0.28 15.32 11.68
C ARG A 265 0.87 14.35 11.95
N ILE A 266 1.99 14.50 11.26
CA ILE A 266 3.18 13.67 11.41
C ILE A 266 4.38 14.55 11.76
N GLU A 267 5.39 13.93 12.37
CA GLU A 267 6.61 14.66 12.77
C GLU A 267 7.49 14.98 11.56
N ASP A 268 7.64 14.02 10.66
CA ASP A 268 8.41 14.17 9.42
C ASP A 268 8.04 13.05 8.42
N SER A 269 8.43 13.21 7.15
CA SER A 269 8.21 12.21 6.11
C SER A 269 9.43 12.01 5.20
N LEU A 270 9.64 10.76 4.76
CA LEU A 270 10.64 10.42 3.75
C LEU A 270 10.05 9.50 2.68
N PHE A 271 10.19 9.87 1.41
CA PHE A 271 9.75 9.02 0.30
C PHE A 271 10.94 8.38 -0.40
N ILE A 272 11.03 7.05 -0.35
CA ILE A 272 12.11 6.28 -0.98
C ILE A 272 11.57 5.59 -2.23
N ARG A 273 12.33 5.66 -3.33
CA ARG A 273 11.96 5.04 -4.61
C ARG A 273 13.16 4.61 -5.43
N SER A 274 12.87 3.84 -6.46
CA SER A 274 13.82 3.44 -7.49
C SER A 274 13.48 4.02 -8.87
N VAL A 275 14.48 4.07 -9.74
CA VAL A 275 14.37 4.58 -11.12
C VAL A 275 15.05 3.67 -12.15
N ILE A 276 15.29 2.42 -11.79
CA ILE A 276 16.07 1.50 -12.62
C ILE A 276 15.25 0.79 -13.70
N GLU A 277 13.91 0.76 -13.55
CA GLU A 277 13.03 -0.02 -14.42
C GLU A 277 12.27 0.89 -15.40
N PRO A 278 12.15 0.47 -16.68
CA PRO A 278 11.17 1.04 -17.59
C PRO A 278 9.76 0.90 -16.99
N THR A 279 9.10 2.04 -16.77
CA THR A 279 7.82 2.11 -16.08
C THR A 279 6.78 2.76 -16.96
N PRO A 280 5.55 2.23 -17.07
CA PRO A 280 4.49 2.85 -17.85
C PRO A 280 4.27 4.30 -17.43
N SER A 281 4.27 5.20 -18.41
CA SER A 281 4.21 6.64 -18.14
C SER A 281 2.91 7.28 -18.61
N THR A 282 2.50 8.34 -17.92
CA THR A 282 1.40 9.21 -18.36
C THR A 282 1.87 10.34 -19.28
N GLY A 283 3.18 10.47 -19.48
CA GLY A 283 3.79 11.49 -20.32
C GLY A 283 3.67 11.20 -21.82
N ARG A 284 4.40 11.98 -22.62
CA ARG A 284 4.41 11.87 -24.09
C ARG A 284 4.95 10.51 -24.57
N TRP A 285 5.87 9.92 -23.81
CA TRP A 285 6.47 8.62 -24.12
C TRP A 285 5.76 7.52 -23.34
N PRO A 286 5.60 6.31 -23.91
CA PRO A 286 4.85 5.23 -23.24
C PRO A 286 5.53 4.71 -21.97
N PHE A 287 6.84 4.92 -21.83
CA PHE A 287 7.62 4.53 -20.67
C PHE A 287 8.52 5.67 -20.20
N ALA A 288 8.77 5.70 -18.89
CA ALA A 288 9.69 6.60 -18.21
C ALA A 288 10.49 5.81 -17.15
N SER A 289 11.43 6.47 -16.48
CA SER A 289 12.17 5.86 -15.37
C SER A 289 11.30 5.74 -14.11
N GLY A 290 11.33 4.57 -13.48
CA GLY A 290 10.63 4.29 -12.24
C GLY A 290 11.05 2.94 -11.66
N ASP A 291 10.16 2.34 -10.88
CA ASP A 291 10.40 1.04 -10.22
C ASP A 291 9.71 -0.15 -10.92
N GLY A 292 9.14 0.09 -12.11
CA GLY A 292 8.42 -0.88 -12.93
C GLY A 292 6.90 -0.73 -12.83
N LEU A 293 6.40 -0.08 -11.77
CA LEU A 293 4.97 0.22 -11.60
C LEU A 293 4.70 1.71 -11.38
N VAL A 294 5.58 2.38 -10.64
CA VAL A 294 5.43 3.79 -10.24
C VAL A 294 6.52 4.63 -10.88
N GLU A 295 6.10 5.57 -11.74
CA GLU A 295 6.99 6.54 -12.36
C GLU A 295 7.60 7.47 -11.31
N LEU A 296 8.85 7.89 -11.50
CA LEU A 296 9.56 8.80 -10.59
C LEU A 296 8.73 10.04 -10.21
N SER A 297 8.18 10.72 -11.20
CA SER A 297 7.37 11.94 -11.06
C SER A 297 6.07 11.70 -10.30
N HIS A 298 5.61 10.45 -10.25
CA HIS A 298 4.36 10.05 -9.65
C HIS A 298 4.49 9.61 -8.19
N ALA A 299 5.70 9.36 -7.70
CA ALA A 299 5.91 9.02 -6.30
C ALA A 299 6.15 10.27 -5.41
N THR A 300 6.25 11.49 -5.95
CA THR A 300 6.55 12.71 -5.16
C THR A 300 5.29 13.48 -4.74
N LEU A 301 5.39 14.18 -3.61
CA LEU A 301 4.50 15.29 -3.24
C LEU A 301 5.34 16.56 -3.02
N PRO A 302 4.72 17.76 -3.10
CA PRO A 302 5.37 18.99 -2.68
C PRO A 302 5.90 18.89 -1.24
N ASP A 303 7.07 19.46 -1.01
CA ASP A 303 7.69 19.62 0.33
C ASP A 303 7.93 18.33 1.11
N ALA A 304 7.94 17.18 0.44
CA ALA A 304 8.27 15.88 1.01
C ALA A 304 9.66 15.43 0.52
N PRO A 305 10.65 15.31 1.43
CA PRO A 305 11.97 14.78 1.11
C PRO A 305 11.88 13.45 0.36
N THR A 306 12.62 13.35 -0.74
CA THR A 306 12.60 12.17 -1.60
C THR A 306 14.01 11.67 -1.84
N VAL A 307 14.24 10.39 -1.56
CA VAL A 307 15.48 9.68 -1.91
C VAL A 307 15.23 8.84 -3.15
N VAL A 308 16.05 9.07 -4.17
CA VAL A 308 16.01 8.35 -5.44
C VAL A 308 17.21 7.42 -5.52
N LEU A 309 16.94 6.12 -5.39
CA LEU A 309 17.97 5.09 -5.45
C LEU A 309 18.21 4.66 -6.91
N LYS A 310 19.49 4.56 -7.28
CA LYS A 310 19.95 4.23 -8.65
C LYS A 310 20.87 3.00 -8.68
N GLY A 311 21.14 2.39 -7.52
CA GLY A 311 22.41 1.71 -7.27
C GLY A 311 22.43 0.20 -7.48
N THR A 312 21.30 -0.49 -7.58
CA THR A 312 21.29 -1.94 -7.82
C THR A 312 20.39 -2.25 -9.01
N PRO A 313 20.82 -3.10 -9.97
CA PRO A 313 20.02 -3.46 -11.15
C PRO A 313 18.77 -4.30 -10.82
N LEU A 314 18.48 -4.49 -9.53
CA LEU A 314 17.44 -5.35 -9.00
C LEU A 314 16.44 -4.60 -8.12
N LEU A 315 16.69 -3.32 -7.81
CA LEU A 315 15.79 -2.45 -7.06
C LEU A 315 14.51 -2.09 -7.85
N ASN A 316 13.68 -3.08 -8.15
CA ASN A 316 12.34 -2.82 -8.68
C ASN A 316 11.34 -2.59 -7.53
N HIS A 317 10.07 -2.37 -7.89
CA HIS A 317 9.01 -2.09 -6.92
C HIS A 317 8.90 -3.16 -5.83
N VAL A 318 9.03 -4.45 -6.19
CA VAL A 318 8.84 -5.54 -5.23
C VAL A 318 9.99 -5.72 -4.24
N MET A 319 11.18 -5.20 -4.57
CA MET A 319 12.37 -5.29 -3.74
C MET A 319 12.49 -4.18 -2.70
N LEU A 320 11.74 -3.08 -2.86
CA LEU A 320 11.89 -1.91 -1.99
C LEU A 320 11.78 -2.23 -0.48
N PRO A 321 10.83 -3.09 0.00
CA PRO A 321 10.71 -3.38 1.43
C PRO A 321 11.94 -4.05 2.05
N HIS A 322 12.76 -4.73 1.26
CA HIS A 322 13.86 -5.58 1.74
C HIS A 322 15.18 -5.38 1.01
N ASP A 323 15.34 -4.22 0.38
CA ASP A 323 16.62 -3.77 -0.16
C ASP A 323 17.48 -3.09 0.92
N SER A 324 18.79 -3.36 0.88
CA SER A 324 19.75 -2.89 1.88
C SER A 324 20.01 -1.39 1.83
N GLN A 325 19.91 -0.74 0.66
CA GLN A 325 20.00 0.72 0.57
C GLN A 325 18.75 1.36 1.15
N VAL A 326 17.56 0.83 0.80
CA VAL A 326 16.29 1.29 1.39
C VAL A 326 16.32 1.17 2.92
N PHE A 327 16.81 0.05 3.45
CA PHE A 327 16.98 -0.14 4.88
C PHE A 327 17.87 0.93 5.53
N ARG A 328 19.01 1.28 4.91
CA ARG A 328 19.93 2.29 5.46
C ARG A 328 19.34 3.70 5.45
N GLU A 329 18.55 4.03 4.42
CA GLU A 329 17.81 5.30 4.36
C GLU A 329 16.75 5.36 5.46
N MET A 330 15.97 4.28 5.65
CA MET A 330 15.01 4.17 6.74
C MET A 330 15.69 4.26 8.10
N GLN A 331 16.79 3.53 8.31
CA GLN A 331 17.58 3.58 9.53
C GLN A 331 18.03 4.99 9.87
N THR A 332 18.56 5.71 8.89
CA THR A 332 19.07 7.08 9.07
C THR A 332 17.91 8.02 9.43
N PHE A 333 16.83 7.96 8.68
CA PHE A 333 15.68 8.85 8.87
C PHE A 333 14.91 8.58 10.16
N LEU A 334 14.65 7.31 10.48
CA LEU A 334 13.93 6.89 11.68
C LEU A 334 14.84 6.88 12.94
N GLY A 335 16.15 7.03 12.77
CA GLY A 335 17.12 7.11 13.86
C GLY A 335 17.36 5.77 14.55
N TRP A 336 17.30 4.65 13.82
CA TRP A 336 17.52 3.33 14.40
C TRP A 336 18.99 3.15 14.82
N GLU A 337 19.21 2.70 16.06
CA GLU A 337 20.54 2.57 16.65
C GLU A 337 21.22 1.28 16.18
N ASN A 338 22.42 1.40 15.60
CA ASN A 338 23.28 0.25 15.32
C ASN A 338 23.58 -0.54 16.60
N GLN A 339 23.41 -1.85 16.58
CA GLN A 339 23.88 -2.71 17.66
C GLN A 339 25.34 -3.09 17.40
N ALA A 340 26.26 -2.29 17.92
CA ALA A 340 27.69 -2.55 17.79
C ALA A 340 28.10 -3.89 18.43
N GLY A 341 28.95 -4.65 17.75
CA GLY A 341 29.52 -5.91 18.26
C GLY A 341 28.63 -7.16 18.13
N VAL A 342 27.44 -7.04 17.53
CA VAL A 342 26.61 -8.19 17.17
C VAL A 342 26.74 -8.39 15.66
N ASN A 343 27.32 -9.51 15.24
CA ASN A 343 27.28 -9.91 13.83
C ASN A 343 25.81 -9.95 13.38
N ALA A 344 25.53 -9.56 12.14
CA ALA A 344 24.18 -9.65 11.59
C ALA A 344 23.61 -11.05 11.84
N THR A 345 22.49 -11.11 12.57
CA THR A 345 21.86 -12.39 12.86
C THR A 345 21.30 -12.94 11.54
N PRO A 346 21.68 -14.16 11.10
CA PRO A 346 21.12 -14.75 9.90
C PRO A 346 19.59 -14.85 10.03
N LEU A 347 18.87 -14.36 9.02
CA LEU A 347 17.42 -14.49 9.00
C LEU A 347 17.05 -15.96 8.77
N PRO A 348 15.99 -16.46 9.43
CA PRO A 348 15.46 -17.77 9.09
C PRO A 348 15.00 -17.77 7.62
N PRO A 349 15.16 -18.90 6.90
CA PRO A 349 14.59 -19.03 5.57
C PRO A 349 13.09 -18.77 5.66
N THR A 350 12.60 -17.81 4.88
CA THR A 350 11.17 -17.49 4.84
C THR A 350 10.53 -18.40 3.81
N PRO A 351 9.64 -19.34 4.21
CA PRO A 351 9.00 -20.23 3.25
C PRO A 351 8.18 -19.39 2.28
N ARG A 352 8.54 -19.43 1.00
CA ARG A 352 7.72 -18.81 -0.04
C ARG A 352 6.43 -19.63 -0.18
N PRO A 353 5.27 -18.96 -0.30
CA PRO A 353 4.06 -19.67 -0.68
C PRO A 353 4.28 -20.33 -2.05
N ASP A 354 3.67 -21.49 -2.26
CA ASP A 354 3.65 -22.13 -3.58
C ASP A 354 3.11 -21.12 -4.61
N ARG A 355 3.85 -20.93 -5.70
CA ARG A 355 3.44 -20.00 -6.76
C ARG A 355 2.12 -20.49 -7.35
N PRO A 356 1.07 -19.66 -7.40
CA PRO A 356 -0.15 -20.04 -8.08
C PRO A 356 0.18 -20.31 -9.56
N LYS A 357 -0.13 -21.52 -10.02
CA LYS A 357 -0.02 -21.89 -11.42
C LYS A 357 -1.16 -21.24 -12.19
N THR A 358 -0.81 -20.45 -13.19
CA THR A 358 -1.77 -19.96 -14.18
C THR A 358 -1.64 -20.74 -15.48
N PRO A 359 -2.62 -20.63 -16.40
CA PRO A 359 -2.51 -21.21 -17.74
C PRO A 359 -1.26 -20.73 -18.52
N TYR A 360 -0.61 -19.66 -18.07
CA TYR A 360 0.56 -19.06 -18.69
C TYR A 360 1.88 -19.34 -17.94
N GLY A 361 1.85 -20.16 -16.88
CA GLY A 361 3.02 -20.51 -16.07
C GLY A 361 2.84 -20.22 -14.58
N GLU A 362 3.89 -20.48 -13.80
CA GLU A 362 4.00 -20.02 -12.41
C GLU A 362 4.24 -18.50 -12.40
N ILE A 363 3.39 -17.75 -11.69
CA ILE A 363 3.53 -16.29 -11.49
C ILE A 363 4.35 -15.98 -10.23
#